data_AF-A0A3N2DD97-F1
#
_entry.id   AF-A0A3N2DD97-F1
#
_cell.length_a   1.000
_cell.length_b   1.000
_cell.length_c   1.000
_cell.angle_alpha   90.00
_cell.angle_beta   90.00
_cell.angle_gamma   90.00
#
_symmetry.space_group_name_H-M   'P 1'
#
loop_
_entity.id
_entity.type
_entity.pdbx_description
1 polymer ?
#
loop_
_entity_poly.entity_id
_entity_poly.type
_entity_poly.pdbx_seq_one_letter_code
_entity_poly.pdbx_strand_id
1 'polypeptide(L)'
;MTTPEPDTPENPAAEPEHPHADGGEAHSCEHCASDGDAAAGAHGSAPDATAAAREKLALAQRRGVPRVVLGVLGLGLALVLADRGGFPLAPAALVYVAAAACWLVAAAVGMLLGALLARRGPRRQIALGQVLASAVTPLLALLVALVLLPLDGAATPRLEIPAGALVPGGVAAAAGWFLAAAIGELVGVRALRRRIDRQDDDGARARQEAEAVTLASIQRGEVLALALAIGFGAMVVALAWLPWLAVVLVPFCAAGAAWWGVRSMRAGAEAPAAG
;
A
#
# COMPACT_ATOMS: atom_id res chain seq x y z
N MET A 1 22.92 -8.39 80.39
CA MET A 1 23.21 -6.95 80.28
C MET A 1 24.12 -6.76 79.07
N THR A 2 23.83 -5.72 78.28
CA THR A 2 24.72 -4.95 77.38
C THR A 2 25.30 -5.60 76.10
N THR A 3 24.64 -5.33 74.96
CA THR A 3 25.06 -4.48 73.79
C THR A 3 26.46 -4.66 73.14
N PRO A 4 26.70 -4.14 71.91
CA PRO A 4 25.95 -4.24 70.65
C PRO A 4 26.89 -4.36 69.40
N GLU A 5 26.31 -4.46 68.21
CA GLU A 5 26.93 -4.26 66.88
C GLU A 5 27.39 -2.81 66.65
N PRO A 6 28.31 -2.57 65.71
CA PRO A 6 28.17 -1.36 64.89
C PRO A 6 28.28 -1.61 63.38
N ASP A 7 27.47 -0.82 62.70
CA ASP A 7 27.27 -0.66 61.26
C ASP A 7 28.53 -0.31 60.44
N THR A 8 28.39 -0.57 59.15
CA THR A 8 29.26 -0.23 58.01
C THR A 8 29.54 1.28 57.89
N PRO A 9 30.52 1.67 57.06
CA PRO A 9 30.12 2.61 56.00
C PRO A 9 30.74 2.35 54.61
N GLU A 10 29.94 2.72 53.61
CA GLU A 10 30.27 3.42 52.36
C GLU A 10 31.06 2.72 51.24
N ASN A 11 30.32 2.46 50.15
CA ASN A 11 30.76 2.74 48.79
C ASN A 11 30.45 4.22 48.49
N PRO A 12 31.24 4.97 47.70
CA PRO A 12 30.70 5.27 46.36
C PRO A 12 31.71 5.50 45.22
N ALA A 13 31.26 5.15 44.02
CA ALA A 13 31.32 5.91 42.77
C ALA A 13 32.67 6.40 42.20
N ALA A 14 33.00 5.89 41.01
CA ALA A 14 33.22 6.70 39.81
C ALA A 14 33.22 5.81 38.54
N GLU A 15 32.03 5.65 37.95
CA GLU A 15 31.85 5.84 36.49
C GLU A 15 32.47 7.18 36.04
N PRO A 16 32.47 7.54 34.76
CA PRO A 16 32.80 6.82 33.53
C PRO A 16 33.73 7.70 32.65
N GLU A 17 34.42 7.16 31.66
CA GLU A 17 34.75 7.97 30.48
C GLU A 17 35.16 7.05 29.34
N HIS A 18 34.18 6.63 28.53
CA HIS A 18 34.41 6.63 27.10
C HIS A 18 33.12 7.04 26.37
N PRO A 19 33.29 7.81 25.28
CA PRO A 19 32.32 8.80 24.85
C PRO A 19 31.14 8.14 24.13
N HIS A 20 29.99 8.81 24.22
CA HIS A 20 28.92 8.69 23.26
C HIS A 20 29.47 8.64 21.83
N ALA A 21 29.37 7.47 21.20
CA ALA A 21 29.31 7.38 19.75
C ALA A 21 27.83 7.39 19.37
N ASP A 22 27.23 8.59 19.41
CA ASP A 22 26.12 8.90 18.53
C ASP A 22 26.63 8.78 17.09
N GLY A 23 26.13 7.81 16.34
CA GLY A 23 26.54 7.62 14.96
C GLY A 23 26.44 6.19 14.44
N GLY A 24 25.36 5.49 14.76
CA GLY A 24 25.00 4.26 14.06
C GLY A 24 23.58 4.39 13.57
N GLU A 25 23.38 4.49 12.25
CA GLU A 25 22.06 4.23 11.67
C GLU A 25 21.61 2.86 12.19
N ALA A 26 20.64 2.86 13.11
CA ALA A 26 20.10 1.64 13.67
C ALA A 26 19.35 0.89 12.56
N HIS A 27 20.09 0.06 11.83
CA HIS A 27 19.53 -1.01 11.04
C HIS A 27 18.97 -2.03 12.04
N SER A 28 17.73 -1.80 12.46
CA SER A 28 16.98 -2.74 13.29
C SER A 28 16.76 -4.01 12.48
N CYS A 29 17.70 -4.95 12.60
CA CYS A 29 17.52 -6.32 12.17
C CYS A 29 16.32 -6.89 12.94
N GLU A 30 15.29 -7.32 12.21
CA GLU A 30 14.05 -7.89 12.75
C GLU A 30 14.32 -9.12 13.65
N HIS A 31 15.51 -9.73 13.53
CA HIS A 31 15.98 -10.84 14.36
C HIS A 31 16.73 -10.40 15.63
N CYS A 32 17.32 -9.21 15.64
CA CYS A 32 18.05 -8.73 16.82
C CYS A 32 17.11 -8.09 17.86
N ALA A 33 15.92 -7.65 17.47
CA ALA A 33 14.89 -7.15 18.39
C ALA A 33 14.22 -8.28 19.20
N SER A 34 14.27 -9.54 18.73
CA SER A 34 13.78 -10.68 19.53
C SER A 34 14.80 -11.20 20.53
N ASP A 35 16.09 -11.02 20.24
CA ASP A 35 17.17 -11.71 20.98
C ASP A 35 18.00 -10.77 21.86
N GLY A 36 17.89 -9.44 21.68
CA GLY A 36 18.66 -8.43 22.41
C GLY A 36 18.24 -8.21 23.86
N ASP A 37 16.99 -8.50 24.22
CA ASP A 37 16.46 -8.25 25.57
C ASP A 37 16.52 -9.49 26.49
N ALA A 38 17.02 -10.63 26.00
CA ALA A 38 17.09 -11.86 26.78
C ALA A 38 18.38 -11.99 27.64
N ALA A 39 19.39 -11.12 27.45
CA ALA A 39 20.72 -11.31 28.04
C ALA A 39 21.18 -10.23 29.03
N ALA A 40 20.35 -9.22 29.35
CA ALA A 40 20.66 -8.23 30.39
C ALA A 40 19.56 -8.27 31.45
N GLY A 41 19.80 -9.08 32.50
CA GLY A 41 18.79 -9.44 33.48
C GLY A 41 18.13 -8.25 34.20
N ALA A 42 16.80 -8.24 34.21
CA ALA A 42 15.96 -7.82 35.33
C ALA A 42 14.49 -8.14 34.98
N HIS A 43 13.85 -9.00 35.77
CA HIS A 43 12.40 -9.25 35.85
C HIS A 43 11.63 -9.28 34.52
N GLY A 44 11.37 -10.51 34.04
CA GLY A 44 10.53 -10.81 32.89
C GLY A 44 9.15 -10.16 32.94
N SER A 45 9.02 -9.01 32.30
CA SER A 45 7.80 -8.59 31.61
C SER A 45 7.91 -9.10 30.17
N ALA A 46 6.96 -9.91 29.72
CA ALA A 46 6.83 -10.24 28.31
C ALA A 46 6.88 -8.94 27.47
N PRO A 47 7.57 -8.93 26.32
CA PRO A 47 7.70 -7.74 25.50
C PRO A 47 6.32 -7.14 25.22
N ASP A 48 6.19 -5.84 25.47
CA ASP A 48 4.92 -5.12 25.38
C ASP A 48 4.42 -5.18 23.92
N ALA A 49 3.41 -6.01 23.66
CA ALA A 49 2.89 -6.28 22.31
C ALA A 49 2.45 -5.00 21.59
N THR A 50 2.08 -3.95 22.35
CA THR A 50 1.75 -2.64 21.81
C THR A 50 2.97 -1.90 21.26
N ALA A 51 4.13 -2.01 21.93
CA ALA A 51 5.37 -1.40 21.51
C ALA A 51 5.92 -2.05 20.23
N ALA A 52 5.92 -3.39 20.17
CA ALA A 52 6.31 -4.14 18.98
C ALA A 52 5.42 -3.83 17.77
N ALA A 53 4.10 -3.71 17.97
CA ALA A 53 3.16 -3.33 16.91
C ALA A 53 3.41 -1.90 16.39
N ARG A 54 3.74 -0.95 17.28
CA ARG A 54 4.06 0.44 16.89
C ARG A 54 5.34 0.51 16.06
N GLU A 55 6.36 -0.27 16.39
CA GLU A 55 7.62 -0.30 15.66
C GLU A 55 7.42 -0.82 14.23
N LYS A 56 6.69 -1.95 14.07
CA LYS A 56 6.34 -2.49 12.74
C LYS A 56 5.58 -1.49 11.87
N LEU A 57 4.63 -0.75 12.46
CA LEU A 57 3.92 0.30 11.73
C LEU A 57 4.78 1.51 11.41
N ALA A 58 5.73 1.87 12.26
CA ALA A 58 6.68 2.95 11.98
C ALA A 58 7.59 2.58 10.79
N LEU A 59 8.03 1.33 10.71
CA LEU A 59 8.78 0.80 9.55
C LEU A 59 7.93 0.84 8.27
N ALA A 60 6.67 0.41 8.34
CA ALA A 60 5.74 0.51 7.20
C ALA A 60 5.52 1.97 6.75
N GLN A 61 5.40 2.91 7.70
CA GLN A 61 5.28 4.35 7.40
C GLN A 61 6.51 4.90 6.69
N ARG A 62 7.71 4.58 7.17
CA ARG A 62 8.97 5.05 6.58
C ARG A 62 9.13 4.57 5.14
N ARG A 63 8.65 3.36 4.83
CA ARG A 63 8.68 2.80 3.46
C ARG A 63 7.62 3.35 2.51
N GLY A 64 6.59 4.00 3.03
CA GLY A 64 5.62 4.70 2.17
C GLY A 64 6.22 5.92 1.46
N VAL A 65 7.26 6.56 2.04
CA VAL A 65 7.90 7.75 1.45
C VAL A 65 8.56 7.46 0.10
N PRO A 66 9.42 6.43 -0.05
CA PRO A 66 9.96 6.02 -1.36
C PRO A 66 8.90 5.81 -2.44
N ARG A 67 7.73 5.25 -2.10
CA ARG A 67 6.64 5.05 -3.07
C ARG A 67 6.02 6.35 -3.56
N VAL A 68 5.82 7.30 -2.65
CA VAL A 68 5.34 8.65 -2.99
C VAL A 68 6.34 9.33 -3.91
N VAL A 69 7.64 9.26 -3.56
CA VAL A 69 8.72 9.81 -4.39
C VAL A 69 8.72 9.14 -5.77
N LEU A 70 8.63 7.82 -5.85
CA LEU A 70 8.59 7.08 -7.11
C LEU A 70 7.37 7.47 -7.97
N GLY A 71 6.20 7.66 -7.36
CA GLY A 71 5.00 8.13 -8.04
C GLY A 71 5.14 9.55 -8.60
N VAL A 72 5.84 10.45 -7.90
CA VAL A 72 6.14 11.81 -8.38
C VAL A 72 7.21 11.79 -9.48
N LEU A 73 8.26 10.98 -9.31
CA LEU A 73 9.29 10.78 -10.34
C LEU A 73 8.69 10.19 -11.62
N GLY A 74 7.70 9.31 -11.51
CA GLY A 74 6.95 8.77 -12.64
C GLY A 74 6.21 9.84 -13.45
N LEU A 75 5.66 10.87 -12.80
CA LEU A 75 5.11 12.04 -13.50
C LEU A 75 6.21 12.81 -14.22
N GLY A 76 7.35 13.06 -13.55
CA GLY A 76 8.51 13.70 -14.18
C GLY A 76 8.96 12.97 -15.44
N LEU A 77 9.08 11.64 -15.37
CA LEU A 77 9.40 10.79 -16.52
C LEU A 77 8.35 10.92 -17.64
N ALA A 78 7.06 10.87 -17.31
CA ALA A 78 5.99 11.04 -18.29
C ALA A 78 6.05 12.40 -19.01
N LEU A 79 6.35 13.47 -18.27
CA LEU A 79 6.49 14.82 -18.83
C LEU A 79 7.73 14.92 -19.74
N VAL A 80 8.86 14.34 -19.35
CA VAL A 80 10.06 14.28 -20.22
C VAL A 80 9.78 13.49 -21.49
N LEU A 81 9.08 12.36 -21.39
CA LEU A 81 8.69 11.56 -22.56
C LEU A 81 7.72 12.34 -23.47
N ALA A 82 6.79 13.10 -22.88
CA ALA A 82 5.86 13.93 -23.64
C ALA A 82 6.59 15.07 -24.37
N ASP A 83 7.47 15.81 -23.67
CA ASP A 83 8.28 16.89 -24.23
C ASP A 83 9.14 16.41 -25.41
N ARG A 84 9.86 15.28 -25.23
CA ARG A 84 10.72 14.70 -26.26
C ARG A 84 9.93 14.07 -27.41
N GLY A 85 8.73 13.59 -27.15
CA GLY A 85 7.84 12.97 -28.14
C GLY A 85 6.94 13.95 -28.89
N GLY A 86 7.02 15.26 -28.60
CA GLY A 86 6.12 16.27 -29.17
C GLY A 86 4.66 16.15 -28.72
N PHE A 87 4.42 15.46 -27.60
CA PHE A 87 3.09 15.31 -27.00
C PHE A 87 2.83 16.46 -26.02
N PRO A 88 1.64 17.06 -26.01
CA PRO A 88 1.34 18.16 -25.08
C PRO A 88 1.47 17.71 -23.62
N LEU A 89 2.14 18.54 -22.81
CA LEU A 89 2.39 18.25 -21.39
C LEU A 89 1.10 18.24 -20.56
N ALA A 90 0.12 19.07 -20.93
CA ALA A 90 -1.12 19.24 -20.17
C ALA A 90 -1.96 17.94 -20.09
N PRO A 91 -2.25 17.21 -21.19
CA PRO A 91 -2.92 15.92 -21.11
C PRO A 91 -2.18 14.88 -20.27
N ALA A 92 -0.83 14.83 -20.30
CA ALA A 92 -0.06 13.92 -19.46
C ALA A 92 -0.25 14.23 -17.96
N ALA A 93 -0.18 15.51 -17.57
CA ALA A 93 -0.45 15.94 -16.20
C ALA A 93 -1.92 15.68 -15.78
N LEU A 94 -2.88 15.94 -16.67
CA LEU A 94 -4.29 15.66 -16.41
C LEU A 94 -4.56 14.16 -16.23
N VAL A 95 -3.96 13.31 -17.05
CA VAL A 95 -4.08 11.85 -16.95
C VAL A 95 -3.51 11.33 -15.62
N TYR A 96 -2.40 11.89 -15.17
CA TYR A 96 -1.84 11.58 -13.85
C TYR A 96 -2.84 11.89 -12.72
N VAL A 97 -3.40 13.10 -12.71
CA VAL A 97 -4.37 13.52 -11.69
C VAL A 97 -5.67 12.72 -11.79
N ALA A 98 -6.16 12.49 -13.01
CA ALA A 98 -7.38 11.72 -13.26
C ALA A 98 -7.20 10.26 -12.81
N ALA A 99 -6.06 9.63 -13.11
CA ALA A 99 -5.77 8.27 -12.66
C ALA A 99 -5.72 8.16 -11.13
N ALA A 100 -5.12 9.14 -10.45
CA ALA A 100 -5.11 9.21 -8.99
C ALA A 100 -6.54 9.35 -8.42
N ALA A 101 -7.37 10.21 -9.01
CA ALA A 101 -8.77 10.37 -8.62
C ALA A 101 -9.59 9.09 -8.88
N CYS A 102 -9.40 8.44 -10.02
CA CYS A 102 -10.04 7.18 -10.36
C CYS A 102 -9.69 6.07 -9.37
N TRP A 103 -8.44 5.99 -8.90
CA TRP A 103 -8.09 5.05 -7.84
C TRP A 103 -8.91 5.28 -6.57
N LEU A 104 -9.05 6.54 -6.13
CA LEU A 104 -9.83 6.89 -4.95
C LEU A 104 -11.30 6.51 -5.12
N VAL A 105 -11.87 6.75 -6.31
CA VAL A 105 -13.23 6.33 -6.65
C VAL A 105 -13.36 4.81 -6.62
N ALA A 106 -12.43 4.07 -7.23
CA ALA A 106 -12.44 2.60 -7.23
C ALA A 106 -12.36 2.03 -5.82
N ALA A 107 -11.48 2.58 -4.97
CA ALA A 107 -11.35 2.20 -3.58
C ALA A 107 -12.63 2.51 -2.78
N ALA A 108 -13.19 3.72 -2.92
CA ALA A 108 -14.41 4.13 -2.24
C ALA A 108 -15.62 3.28 -2.64
N VAL A 109 -15.81 3.04 -3.95
CA VAL A 109 -16.88 2.19 -4.48
C VAL A 109 -16.74 0.76 -4.00
N GLY A 110 -15.52 0.19 -4.02
CA GLY A 110 -15.25 -1.14 -3.49
C GLY A 110 -15.58 -1.26 -2.01
N MET A 111 -15.18 -0.27 -1.20
CA MET A 111 -15.47 -0.25 0.23
C MET A 111 -16.97 -0.08 0.52
N LEU A 112 -17.63 0.87 -0.14
CA LEU A 112 -19.05 1.19 0.08
C LEU A 112 -19.96 0.03 -0.36
N LEU A 113 -19.75 -0.50 -1.57
CA LEU A 113 -20.55 -1.61 -2.06
C LEU A 113 -20.27 -2.90 -1.29
N GLY A 114 -19.01 -3.14 -0.92
CA GLY A 114 -18.65 -4.20 0.00
C GLY A 114 -19.46 -4.10 1.29
N ALA A 115 -19.50 -2.93 1.92
CA ALA A 115 -20.25 -2.69 3.15
C ALA A 115 -21.77 -2.85 2.99
N LEU A 116 -22.35 -2.35 1.89
CA LEU A 116 -23.80 -2.44 1.63
C LEU A 116 -24.28 -3.85 1.31
N LEU A 117 -23.45 -4.66 0.63
CA LEU A 117 -23.78 -6.03 0.25
C LEU A 117 -23.44 -7.06 1.35
N ALA A 118 -22.76 -6.62 2.41
CA ALA A 118 -22.29 -7.46 3.51
C ALA A 118 -23.38 -7.76 4.55
N ARG A 119 -24.35 -8.60 4.19
CA ARG A 119 -25.16 -9.31 5.19
C ARG A 119 -24.56 -10.64 5.65
N ARG A 120 -23.36 -11.03 5.16
CA ARG A 120 -22.82 -12.40 5.26
C ARG A 120 -21.34 -12.52 5.69
N GLY A 121 -20.85 -11.60 6.52
CA GLY A 121 -19.54 -11.69 7.21
C GLY A 121 -18.35 -11.00 6.52
N PRO A 122 -17.27 -10.70 7.26
CA PRO A 122 -16.20 -9.76 6.86
C PRO A 122 -15.34 -10.25 5.68
N ARG A 123 -15.10 -11.56 5.54
CA ARG A 123 -14.32 -12.10 4.42
C ARG A 123 -15.02 -11.94 3.06
N ARG A 124 -16.35 -12.11 3.04
CA ARG A 124 -17.17 -11.92 1.83
C ARG A 124 -17.29 -10.46 1.44
N GLN A 125 -17.29 -9.56 2.43
CA GLN A 125 -17.30 -8.11 2.23
C GLN A 125 -16.06 -7.64 1.45
N ILE A 126 -14.87 -8.09 1.86
CA ILE A 126 -13.60 -7.74 1.20
C ILE A 126 -13.54 -8.30 -0.22
N ALA A 127 -13.93 -9.57 -0.40
CA ALA A 127 -13.93 -10.21 -1.71
C ALA A 127 -14.90 -9.53 -2.70
N LEU A 128 -16.12 -9.21 -2.27
CA LEU A 128 -17.10 -8.49 -3.10
C LEU A 128 -16.63 -7.07 -3.43
N GLY A 129 -16.04 -6.37 -2.46
CA GLY A 129 -15.47 -5.04 -2.68
C GLY A 129 -14.35 -5.05 -3.73
N GLN A 130 -13.47 -6.06 -3.70
CA GLN A 130 -12.42 -6.25 -4.68
C GLN A 130 -12.95 -6.59 -6.08
N VAL A 131 -13.98 -7.45 -6.17
CA VAL A 131 -14.63 -7.77 -7.46
C VAL A 131 -15.23 -6.52 -8.10
N LEU A 132 -15.95 -5.73 -7.31
CA LEU A 132 -16.62 -4.54 -7.80
C LEU A 132 -15.64 -3.42 -8.16
N ALA A 133 -14.61 -3.20 -7.34
CA ALA A 133 -13.53 -2.29 -7.70
C ALA A 133 -12.85 -2.71 -9.02
N SER A 134 -12.58 -4.01 -9.19
CA SER A 134 -11.96 -4.54 -10.41
C SER A 134 -12.86 -4.41 -11.65
N ALA A 135 -14.18 -4.56 -11.50
CA ALA A 135 -15.13 -4.38 -12.59
C ALA A 135 -15.25 -2.92 -13.04
N VAL A 136 -15.14 -1.96 -12.11
CA VAL A 136 -15.23 -0.52 -12.40
C VAL A 136 -13.90 0.02 -12.95
N THR A 137 -12.77 -0.61 -12.65
CA THR A 137 -11.43 -0.18 -13.10
C THR A 137 -11.31 0.02 -14.62
N PRO A 138 -11.74 -0.91 -15.51
CA PRO A 138 -11.69 -0.69 -16.95
C PRO A 138 -12.58 0.47 -17.44
N LEU A 139 -13.71 0.73 -16.78
CA LEU A 139 -14.55 1.90 -17.09
C LEU A 139 -13.84 3.20 -16.72
N LEU A 140 -13.17 3.23 -15.56
CA LEU A 140 -12.36 4.38 -15.15
C LEU A 140 -11.15 4.58 -16.06
N ALA A 141 -10.48 3.51 -16.47
CA ALA A 141 -9.39 3.58 -17.44
C ALA A 141 -9.88 4.11 -18.79
N LEU A 142 -11.09 3.75 -19.22
CA LEU A 142 -11.70 4.32 -20.42
C LEU A 142 -11.92 5.82 -20.27
N LEU A 143 -12.45 6.30 -19.14
CA LEU A 143 -12.63 7.74 -18.87
C LEU A 143 -11.30 8.49 -18.90
N VAL A 144 -10.24 7.93 -18.31
CA VAL A 144 -8.89 8.51 -18.35
C VAL A 144 -8.35 8.51 -19.78
N ALA A 145 -8.56 7.43 -20.53
CA ALA A 145 -8.13 7.31 -21.92
C ALA A 145 -8.75 8.40 -22.81
N LEU A 146 -9.99 8.83 -22.56
CA LEU A 146 -10.64 9.92 -23.31
C LEU A 146 -9.85 11.24 -23.26
N VAL A 147 -9.07 11.49 -22.21
CA VAL A 147 -8.21 12.69 -22.08
C VAL A 147 -7.04 12.65 -23.08
N LEU A 148 -6.64 11.46 -23.54
CA LEU A 148 -5.58 11.26 -24.51
C LEU A 148 -6.07 11.33 -25.97
N LEU A 149 -7.39 11.37 -26.19
CA LEU A 149 -7.95 11.45 -27.53
C LEU A 149 -8.11 12.92 -27.96
N PRO A 150 -7.72 13.27 -29.20
CA PRO A 150 -8.03 14.58 -29.75
C PRO A 150 -9.55 14.76 -29.83
N LEU A 151 -10.06 15.89 -29.31
CA LEU A 151 -11.49 16.23 -29.27
C LEU A 151 -12.03 16.75 -30.62
N ASP A 152 -11.19 16.79 -31.64
CA ASP A 152 -11.60 17.19 -32.98
C ASP A 152 -12.56 16.12 -33.51
N GLY A 153 -13.86 16.46 -33.54
CA GLY A 153 -14.99 15.59 -33.85
C GLY A 153 -15.03 15.02 -35.28
N ALA A 154 -13.88 14.93 -35.96
CA ALA A 154 -13.73 14.17 -37.17
C ALA A 154 -13.73 12.67 -36.82
N ALA A 155 -14.69 11.95 -37.40
CA ALA A 155 -14.76 10.49 -37.39
C ALA A 155 -13.62 9.89 -38.25
N THR A 156 -12.37 10.33 -38.05
CA THR A 156 -11.21 9.74 -38.71
C THR A 156 -10.94 8.36 -38.11
N PRO A 157 -10.74 7.33 -38.93
CA PRO A 157 -10.45 5.98 -38.45
C PRO A 157 -9.18 6.03 -37.60
N ARG A 158 -9.30 5.66 -36.32
CA ARG A 158 -8.29 5.76 -35.25
C ARG A 158 -7.01 4.93 -35.45
N LEU A 159 -6.82 4.33 -36.63
CA LEU A 159 -5.67 3.49 -36.96
C LEU A 159 -4.35 4.27 -37.14
N GLU A 160 -4.37 5.60 -37.15
CA GLU A 160 -3.19 6.41 -37.48
C GLU A 160 -2.44 6.98 -36.27
N ILE A 161 -2.95 6.88 -35.03
CA ILE A 161 -2.20 7.32 -33.86
C ILE A 161 -1.11 6.28 -33.57
N PRO A 162 0.19 6.61 -33.71
CA PRO A 162 1.25 5.67 -33.42
C PRO A 162 1.22 5.33 -31.93
N ALA A 163 1.30 4.04 -31.59
CA ALA A 163 1.23 3.57 -30.20
C ALA A 163 2.27 4.28 -29.28
N GLY A 164 3.42 4.66 -29.84
CA GLY A 164 4.46 5.43 -29.15
C GLY A 164 3.98 6.80 -28.63
N ALA A 165 3.02 7.44 -29.29
CA ALA A 165 2.48 8.74 -28.87
C ALA A 165 1.60 8.65 -27.61
N LEU A 166 1.06 7.47 -27.30
CA LEU A 166 0.22 7.24 -26.12
C LEU A 166 1.02 6.81 -24.88
N VAL A 167 2.28 6.41 -25.06
CA VAL A 167 3.15 5.94 -23.98
C VAL A 167 3.29 6.96 -22.84
N PRO A 168 3.51 8.27 -23.09
CA PRO A 168 3.59 9.25 -21.99
C PRO A 168 2.31 9.28 -21.14
N GLY A 169 1.14 9.16 -21.78
CA GLY A 169 -0.16 9.06 -21.10
C GLY A 169 -0.28 7.78 -20.26
N GLY A 170 0.14 6.64 -20.79
CA GLY A 170 0.17 5.38 -20.03
C GLY A 170 1.07 5.43 -18.80
N VAL A 171 2.28 6.01 -18.93
CA VAL A 171 3.22 6.20 -17.81
C VAL A 171 2.64 7.15 -16.77
N ALA A 172 2.03 8.26 -17.19
CA ALA A 172 1.34 9.18 -16.30
C ALA A 172 0.19 8.51 -15.53
N ALA A 173 -0.62 7.70 -16.22
CA ALA A 173 -1.73 6.96 -15.61
C ALA A 173 -1.23 5.96 -14.57
N ALA A 174 -0.19 5.18 -14.90
CA ALA A 174 0.43 4.26 -13.96
C ALA A 174 0.99 4.98 -12.72
N ALA A 175 1.71 6.09 -12.92
CA ALA A 175 2.30 6.87 -11.84
C ALA A 175 1.24 7.49 -10.92
N GLY A 176 0.15 8.02 -11.48
CA GLY A 176 -0.96 8.60 -10.72
C GLY A 176 -1.72 7.55 -9.90
N TRP A 177 -2.01 6.40 -10.52
CA TRP A 177 -2.64 5.25 -9.84
C TRP A 177 -1.77 4.73 -8.69
N PHE A 178 -0.46 4.58 -8.94
CA PHE A 178 0.51 4.12 -7.94
C PHE A 178 0.64 5.11 -6.77
N LEU A 179 0.71 6.41 -7.05
CA LEU A 179 0.79 7.43 -6.01
C LEU A 179 -0.46 7.41 -5.12
N ALA A 180 -1.65 7.36 -5.72
CA ALA A 180 -2.90 7.31 -4.96
C ALA A 180 -2.97 6.06 -4.06
N ALA A 181 -2.55 4.90 -4.58
CA ALA A 181 -2.43 3.68 -3.78
C ALA A 181 -1.49 3.85 -2.59
N ALA A 182 -0.29 4.42 -2.81
CA ALA A 182 0.68 4.66 -1.75
C ALA A 182 0.16 5.62 -0.66
N ILE A 183 -0.53 6.70 -1.06
CA ILE A 183 -1.16 7.63 -0.13
C ILE A 183 -2.30 6.93 0.65
N GLY A 184 -3.12 6.13 -0.02
CA GLY A 184 -4.19 5.35 0.60
C GLY A 184 -3.66 4.39 1.67
N GLU A 185 -2.57 3.67 1.38
CA GLU A 185 -1.89 2.81 2.35
C GLU A 185 -1.33 3.60 3.53
N LEU A 186 -0.68 4.74 3.29
CA LEU A 186 -0.17 5.61 4.37
C LEU A 186 -1.29 6.11 5.28
N VAL A 187 -2.45 6.47 4.72
CA VAL A 187 -3.64 6.86 5.49
C VAL A 187 -4.18 5.66 6.28
N GLY A 188 -4.22 4.47 5.68
CA GLY A 188 -4.59 3.22 6.35
C GLY A 188 -3.69 2.90 7.55
N VAL A 189 -2.37 2.96 7.37
CA VAL A 189 -1.38 2.75 8.44
C VAL A 189 -1.53 3.80 9.55
N ARG A 190 -1.77 5.08 9.20
CA ARG A 190 -2.06 6.13 10.19
C ARG A 190 -3.34 5.85 10.97
N ALA A 191 -4.39 5.40 10.30
CA ALA A 191 -5.66 5.07 10.94
C ALA A 191 -5.50 3.85 11.87
N LEU A 192 -4.74 2.84 11.46
CA LEU A 192 -4.43 1.65 12.26
C LEU A 192 -3.63 2.01 13.51
N ARG A 193 -2.61 2.86 13.36
CA ARG A 193 -1.81 3.36 14.49
C ARG A 193 -2.66 4.05 15.56
N ARG A 194 -3.69 4.81 15.16
CA ARG A 194 -4.63 5.47 16.10
C ARG A 194 -5.55 4.48 16.84
N ARG A 195 -5.70 3.24 16.35
CA ARG A 195 -6.59 2.22 16.93
C ARG A 195 -5.86 1.26 17.87
N ILE A 196 -4.55 1.11 17.75
CA ILE A 196 -3.76 0.16 18.57
C ILE A 196 -3.86 0.45 20.06
N ASP A 197 -4.00 1.73 20.43
CA ASP A 197 -4.05 2.14 21.83
C ASP A 197 -5.42 1.88 22.48
N ARG A 198 -6.40 1.41 21.70
CA ARG A 198 -7.71 1.06 22.25
C ARG A 198 -7.65 -0.29 22.96
N GLN A 199 -8.38 -0.39 24.07
CA GLN A 199 -8.48 -1.60 24.88
C GLN A 199 -9.69 -2.48 24.51
N ASP A 200 -10.47 -2.08 23.50
CA ASP A 200 -11.61 -2.81 22.97
C ASP A 200 -11.19 -3.91 21.96
N ASP A 201 -12.16 -4.71 21.51
CA ASP A 201 -11.99 -5.74 20.49
C ASP A 201 -11.39 -5.17 19.19
N ASP A 202 -11.66 -3.90 18.88
CA ASP A 202 -11.11 -3.20 17.72
C ASP A 202 -9.60 -2.94 17.89
N GLY A 203 -9.16 -2.57 19.10
CA GLY A 203 -7.74 -2.45 19.42
C GLY A 203 -7.00 -3.78 19.45
N ALA A 204 -7.66 -4.86 19.87
CA ALA A 204 -7.11 -6.21 19.81
C ALA A 204 -6.90 -6.69 18.36
N ARG A 205 -7.89 -6.44 17.47
CA ARG A 205 -7.76 -6.72 16.03
C ARG A 205 -6.68 -5.87 15.37
N ALA A 206 -6.58 -4.59 15.73
CA ALA A 206 -5.55 -3.70 15.19
C ALA A 206 -4.12 -4.17 15.52
N ARG A 207 -3.91 -4.75 16.72
CA ARG A 207 -2.63 -5.36 17.11
C ARG A 207 -2.31 -6.62 16.29
N GLN A 208 -3.29 -7.51 16.12
CA GLN A 208 -3.14 -8.70 15.26
C GLN A 208 -2.83 -8.34 13.80
N GLU A 209 -3.49 -7.32 13.26
CA GLU A 209 -3.22 -6.81 11.91
C GLU A 209 -1.80 -6.23 11.77
N ALA A 210 -1.30 -5.53 12.80
CA ALA A 210 0.05 -5.00 12.82
C ALA A 210 1.12 -6.10 12.96
N GLU A 211 0.85 -7.19 13.66
CA GLU A 211 1.77 -8.33 13.78
C GLU A 211 1.97 -9.06 12.44
N ALA A 212 0.92 -9.12 11.62
CA ALA A 212 0.95 -9.70 10.28
C ALA A 212 1.77 -8.88 9.26
N VAL A 213 2.11 -7.63 9.59
CA VAL A 213 2.97 -6.77 8.76
C VAL A 213 4.42 -7.21 8.92
N THR A 214 4.84 -8.10 8.01
CA THR A 214 6.22 -8.59 7.89
C THR A 214 6.93 -7.91 6.72
N LEU A 215 8.27 -7.85 6.76
CA LEU A 215 9.07 -7.29 5.67
C LEU A 215 8.76 -7.90 4.30
N ALA A 216 8.62 -9.23 4.26
CA ALA A 216 8.29 -9.98 3.05
C ALA A 216 6.85 -9.68 2.55
N SER A 217 5.90 -9.46 3.45
CA SER A 217 4.54 -9.06 3.07
C SER A 217 4.50 -7.67 2.43
N ILE A 218 5.31 -6.74 2.95
CA ILE A 218 5.43 -5.38 2.42
C ILE A 218 6.03 -5.42 1.00
N GLN A 219 7.13 -6.15 0.80
CA GLN A 219 7.78 -6.27 -0.52
C GLN A 219 6.87 -6.92 -1.57
N ARG A 220 6.11 -7.97 -1.21
CA ARG A 220 5.13 -8.56 -2.12
C ARG A 220 4.02 -7.56 -2.47
N GLY A 221 3.56 -6.79 -1.49
CA GLY A 221 2.60 -5.70 -1.70
C GLY A 221 3.15 -4.60 -2.61
N GLU A 222 4.44 -4.27 -2.49
CA GLU A 222 5.15 -3.32 -3.37
C GLU A 222 5.16 -3.78 -4.83
N VAL A 223 5.61 -5.02 -5.07
CA VAL A 223 5.66 -5.59 -6.42
C VAL A 223 4.26 -5.69 -7.01
N LEU A 224 3.27 -6.11 -6.23
CA LEU A 224 1.88 -6.21 -6.68
C LEU A 224 1.30 -4.83 -7.01
N ALA A 225 1.49 -3.83 -6.15
CA ALA A 225 1.01 -2.47 -6.38
C ALA A 225 1.63 -1.86 -7.65
N LEU A 226 2.93 -2.07 -7.86
CA LEU A 226 3.61 -1.63 -9.07
C LEU A 226 3.09 -2.36 -10.30
N ALA A 227 2.91 -3.68 -10.23
CA ALA A 227 2.37 -4.47 -11.34
C ALA A 227 0.93 -4.04 -11.71
N LEU A 228 0.09 -3.77 -10.71
CA LEU A 228 -1.28 -3.26 -10.92
C LEU A 228 -1.27 -1.86 -11.53
N ALA A 229 -0.37 -0.98 -11.09
CA ALA A 229 -0.22 0.35 -11.66
C ALA A 229 0.25 0.32 -13.11
N ILE A 230 1.25 -0.51 -13.43
CA ILE A 230 1.71 -0.73 -14.81
C ILE A 230 0.58 -1.31 -15.65
N GLY A 231 -0.16 -2.30 -15.12
CA GLY A 231 -1.33 -2.88 -15.78
C GLY A 231 -2.42 -1.85 -16.07
N PHE A 232 -2.67 -0.93 -15.13
CA PHE A 232 -3.60 0.17 -15.33
C PHE A 232 -3.14 1.13 -16.43
N GLY A 233 -1.87 1.53 -16.43
CA GLY A 233 -1.29 2.37 -17.49
C GLY A 233 -1.37 1.70 -18.87
N ALA A 234 -1.04 0.41 -18.96
CA ALA A 234 -1.17 -0.37 -20.18
C ALA A 234 -2.63 -0.47 -20.65
N MET A 235 -3.57 -0.63 -19.72
CA MET A 235 -5.01 -0.65 -20.02
C MET A 235 -5.50 0.70 -20.55
N VAL A 236 -5.05 1.82 -19.98
CA VAL A 236 -5.36 3.17 -20.48
C VAL A 236 -4.86 3.33 -21.92
N VAL A 237 -3.62 2.91 -22.21
CA VAL A 237 -3.07 2.95 -23.58
C VAL A 237 -3.88 2.08 -24.53
N ALA A 238 -4.20 0.85 -24.12
CA ALA A 238 -4.98 -0.08 -24.93
C ALA A 238 -6.40 0.44 -25.21
N LEU A 239 -7.03 1.09 -24.23
CA LEU A 239 -8.38 1.68 -24.38
C LEU A 239 -8.37 2.99 -25.16
N ALA A 240 -7.30 3.78 -25.08
CA ALA A 240 -7.12 4.96 -25.93
C ALA A 240 -6.99 4.56 -27.40
N TRP A 241 -6.26 3.46 -27.66
CA TRP A 241 -6.10 2.90 -29.00
C TRP A 241 -7.35 2.16 -29.50
N LEU A 242 -8.01 1.41 -28.61
CA LEU A 242 -9.11 0.50 -28.95
C LEU A 242 -10.19 0.50 -27.84
N PRO A 243 -11.10 1.48 -27.78
CA PRO A 243 -12.01 1.67 -26.63
C PRO A 243 -13.06 0.55 -26.48
N TRP A 244 -13.46 -0.11 -27.57
CA TRP A 244 -14.40 -1.24 -27.52
C TRP A 244 -13.82 -2.44 -26.75
N LEU A 245 -12.51 -2.46 -26.49
CA LEU A 245 -11.88 -3.41 -25.59
C LEU A 245 -12.49 -3.36 -24.18
N ALA A 246 -13.08 -2.23 -23.76
CA ALA A 246 -13.78 -2.11 -22.48
C ALA A 246 -14.92 -3.14 -22.32
N VAL A 247 -15.63 -3.46 -23.40
CA VAL A 247 -16.74 -4.44 -23.39
C VAL A 247 -16.25 -5.83 -22.98
N VAL A 248 -15.00 -6.17 -23.32
CA VAL A 248 -14.37 -7.45 -22.98
C VAL A 248 -13.64 -7.38 -21.64
N LEU A 249 -12.96 -6.27 -21.35
CA LEU A 249 -12.17 -6.11 -20.12
C LEU A 249 -13.03 -6.05 -18.86
N VAL A 250 -14.19 -5.37 -18.89
CA VAL A 250 -15.10 -5.27 -17.74
C VAL A 250 -15.49 -6.66 -17.20
N PRO A 251 -16.08 -7.58 -18.02
CA PRO A 251 -16.45 -8.90 -17.53
C PRO A 251 -15.22 -9.75 -17.18
N PHE A 252 -14.09 -9.60 -17.90
CA PHE A 252 -12.88 -10.36 -17.62
C PHE A 252 -12.23 -9.98 -16.28
N CYS A 253 -12.10 -8.69 -15.98
CA CYS A 253 -11.61 -8.19 -14.70
C CYS A 253 -12.53 -8.61 -13.53
N ALA A 254 -13.85 -8.56 -13.74
CA ALA A 254 -14.81 -9.02 -12.75
C ALA A 254 -14.67 -10.53 -12.48
N ALA A 255 -14.56 -11.35 -13.54
CA ALA A 255 -14.39 -12.79 -13.44
C ALA A 255 -13.05 -13.17 -12.78
N GLY A 256 -11.96 -12.50 -13.17
CA GLY A 256 -10.64 -12.71 -12.57
C GLY A 256 -10.61 -12.40 -11.07
N ALA A 257 -11.22 -11.29 -10.66
CA ALA A 257 -11.35 -10.93 -9.26
C ALA A 257 -12.25 -11.90 -8.48
N ALA A 258 -13.34 -12.39 -9.10
CA ALA A 258 -14.22 -13.36 -8.49
C ALA A 258 -13.52 -14.71 -8.28
N TRP A 259 -12.76 -15.16 -9.28
CA TRP A 259 -11.96 -16.38 -9.19
C TRP A 259 -10.90 -16.30 -8.10
N TRP A 260 -10.18 -15.18 -8.02
CA TRP A 260 -9.22 -14.91 -6.94
C TRP A 260 -9.89 -14.89 -5.56
N GLY A 261 -11.05 -14.24 -5.45
CA GLY A 261 -11.88 -14.23 -4.25
C GLY A 261 -12.27 -15.64 -3.80
N VAL A 262 -12.73 -16.49 -4.72
CA VAL A 262 -13.10 -17.89 -4.42
C VAL A 262 -11.89 -18.72 -4.00
N ARG A 263 -10.75 -18.57 -4.69
CA ARG A 263 -9.52 -19.30 -4.35
C ARG A 263 -9.03 -18.95 -2.95
N SER A 264 -9.03 -17.68 -2.59
CA SER A 264 -8.57 -17.21 -1.28
C SER A 264 -9.47 -17.72 -0.14
N MET A 265 -10.78 -17.79 -0.36
CA MET A 265 -11.73 -18.37 0.61
C MET A 265 -11.52 -19.87 0.81
N ARG A 266 -11.16 -20.62 -0.24
CA ARG A 266 -10.86 -22.07 -0.15
C ARG A 266 -9.58 -22.34 0.62
N ALA A 267 -8.51 -21.61 0.31
CA ALA A 267 -7.23 -21.74 1.02
C ALA A 267 -7.36 -21.43 2.53
N GLY A 268 -8.22 -20.48 2.91
CA GLY A 268 -8.51 -20.16 4.30
C GLY A 268 -9.44 -21.15 5.03
N ALA A 269 -10.07 -22.08 4.32
CA ALA A 269 -10.89 -23.16 4.88
C ALA A 269 -10.10 -24.47 5.06
N GLU A 270 -9.02 -24.66 4.29
CA GLU A 270 -8.13 -25.82 4.33
C GLU A 270 -6.96 -25.66 5.31
N ALA A 271 -6.75 -24.46 5.88
CA ALA A 271 -5.78 -24.27 6.95
C ALA A 271 -6.22 -25.07 8.18
N PRO A 272 -5.45 -26.09 8.63
CA PRO A 272 -5.84 -26.89 9.78
C PRO A 272 -5.93 -25.97 11.00
N ALA A 273 -6.98 -26.16 11.80
CA ALA A 273 -7.05 -25.59 13.13
C ALA A 273 -5.87 -26.17 13.92
N ALA A 274 -4.77 -25.41 14.00
CA ALA A 274 -3.74 -25.66 14.99
C ALA A 274 -4.44 -25.49 16.35
N GLY A 275 -4.51 -26.60 17.09
CA GLY A 275 -5.11 -26.67 18.42
C GLY A 275 -4.32 -25.88 19.45
#